data_AF-A0A183MIS8-F1
#
_entry.id   AF-A0A183MIS8-F1
#
_cell.length_a   1.000
_cell.length_b   1.000
_cell.length_c   1.000
_cell.angle_alpha   90.00
_cell.angle_beta   90.00
_cell.angle_gamma   90.00
#
_symmetry.space_group_name_H-M   'P 1'
#
loop_
_entity.id
_entity.type
_entity.pdbx_description
1 polymer ?
#
loop_
_entity_poly.entity_id
_entity_poly.type
_entity_poly.pdbx_seq_one_letter_code
_entity_poly.pdbx_strand_id
1 'polypeptide(L)'
;MLSCTTFYEGGVECCLTVDGLREARVVGQFDKKFILLIANAKSSHYQLFGEPSSNSHECRYKNSYIIAVDQHAAHERILVECFEKECLNHFEMSSNRATRELQLWKIFSRKISLKLSRRSVPDIFNSVSQEPTKLRWLLKYGFSAILDCNSMEQSIFVTMIPRVIPQSHSSEKLLRKIIASCIRVILLNRDESNVSIIHHITQAIHPLLESRACHQAIRFGSKLNKKQMEKLIIELSRCRIPFQCAHGRPTCTLIKIIDKEHD
;
A
#
# COMPACT_ATOMS: atom_id res chain seq x y z
N MET A 1 14.74 -9.67 3.04
CA MET A 1 14.67 -10.24 1.67
C MET A 1 14.67 -9.04 0.73
N LEU A 2 15.72 -8.86 -0.08
CA LEU A 2 15.74 -7.78 -1.07
C LEU A 2 14.71 -8.13 -2.13
N SER A 3 13.71 -7.26 -2.36
CA SER A 3 12.74 -7.50 -3.42
C SER A 3 13.45 -7.57 -4.77
N CYS A 4 13.08 -8.52 -5.61
CA CYS A 4 13.50 -8.59 -7.00
C CYS A 4 12.34 -9.03 -7.90
N THR A 5 12.52 -8.89 -9.20
CA THR A 5 11.63 -9.49 -10.21
C THR A 5 12.47 -10.13 -11.30
N THR A 6 12.02 -11.27 -11.78
CA THR A 6 12.71 -12.08 -12.78
C THR A 6 11.95 -12.03 -14.09
N PHE A 7 12.70 -11.84 -15.18
CA PHE A 7 12.21 -11.89 -16.56
C PHE A 7 12.95 -12.98 -17.33
N TYR A 8 12.33 -13.49 -18.39
CA TYR A 8 12.92 -14.49 -19.26
C TYR A 8 12.82 -14.03 -20.72
N GLU A 9 13.94 -14.05 -21.44
CA GLU A 9 13.99 -13.80 -22.88
C GLU A 9 15.01 -14.76 -23.50
N GLY A 10 14.58 -15.57 -24.48
CA GLY A 10 15.47 -16.48 -25.21
C GLY A 10 16.21 -17.52 -24.36
N GLY A 11 15.67 -17.90 -23.19
CA GLY A 11 16.33 -18.82 -22.24
C GLY A 11 17.29 -18.13 -21.26
N VAL A 12 17.46 -16.81 -21.35
CA VAL A 12 18.27 -16.01 -20.42
C VAL A 12 17.37 -15.47 -19.31
N GLU A 13 17.76 -15.72 -18.06
CA GLU A 13 17.11 -15.16 -16.88
C GLU A 13 17.68 -13.78 -16.54
N CYS A 14 16.81 -12.78 -16.44
CA CYS A 14 17.17 -11.42 -16.05
C CYS A 14 16.51 -11.05 -14.71
N CYS A 15 17.30 -10.83 -13.68
CA CYS A 15 16.82 -10.39 -12.38
C CYS A 15 17.04 -8.88 -12.19
N LEU A 16 15.95 -8.14 -11.94
CA LEU A 16 15.99 -6.74 -11.51
C LEU A 16 15.79 -6.67 -9.99
N THR A 17 16.83 -6.23 -9.28
CA THR A 17 16.80 -5.97 -7.83
C THR A 17 16.37 -4.53 -7.54
N VAL A 18 16.01 -4.22 -6.30
CA VAL A 18 15.74 -2.83 -5.87
C VAL A 18 16.93 -1.90 -6.13
N ASP A 19 18.16 -2.36 -5.87
CA ASP A 19 19.37 -1.57 -6.15
C ASP A 19 19.58 -1.40 -7.66
N GLY A 20 19.31 -2.44 -8.45
CA GLY A 20 19.31 -2.36 -9.91
C GLY A 20 18.30 -1.35 -10.44
N LEU A 21 17.10 -1.29 -9.86
CA LEU A 21 16.09 -0.27 -10.19
C LEU A 21 16.56 1.14 -9.81
N ARG A 22 17.20 1.30 -8.65
CA ARG A 22 17.71 2.59 -8.15
C ARG A 22 18.87 3.14 -8.99
N GLU A 23 19.74 2.26 -9.45
CA GLU A 23 20.91 2.61 -10.27
C GLU A 23 20.58 2.70 -11.77
N ALA A 24 19.39 2.25 -12.18
CA ALA A 24 18.99 2.24 -13.58
C ALA A 24 18.94 3.65 -14.17
N ARG A 25 19.45 3.78 -15.41
CA ARG A 25 19.43 5.05 -16.13
C ARG A 25 18.07 5.28 -16.77
N VAL A 26 17.41 6.38 -16.42
CA VAL A 26 16.20 6.83 -17.11
C VAL A 26 16.58 7.27 -18.54
N VAL A 27 15.98 6.63 -19.53
CA VAL A 27 16.14 6.96 -20.95
C VAL A 27 15.16 8.06 -21.34
N GLY A 28 13.88 7.85 -21.03
CA GLY A 28 12.80 8.72 -21.47
C GLY A 28 11.44 8.12 -21.22
N GLN A 29 10.42 8.81 -21.71
CA GLN A 29 9.03 8.38 -21.62
C GLN A 29 8.59 7.76 -22.96
N PHE A 30 7.89 6.64 -22.91
CA PHE A 30 7.28 5.99 -24.07
C PHE A 30 5.75 6.08 -23.98
N ASP A 31 5.12 6.52 -25.08
CA ASP A 31 3.67 6.72 -25.24
C ASP A 31 2.99 7.59 -24.16
N LYS A 32 3.76 8.35 -23.36
CA LYS A 32 3.27 9.04 -22.15
C LYS A 32 2.63 8.11 -21.11
N LYS A 33 3.04 6.83 -21.12
CA LYS A 33 2.51 5.77 -20.24
C LYS A 33 3.62 5.04 -19.50
N PHE A 34 4.76 4.86 -20.15
CA PHE A 34 5.86 4.07 -19.63
C PHE A 34 7.12 4.93 -19.47
N ILE A 35 7.91 4.62 -18.45
CA ILE A 35 9.24 5.15 -18.27
C ILE A 35 10.22 4.06 -18.69
N LEU A 36 11.07 4.35 -19.67
CA LEU A 36 12.08 3.42 -20.15
C LEU A 36 13.37 3.59 -19.35
N LEU A 37 13.89 2.47 -18.86
CA LEU A 37 15.12 2.38 -18.09
C LEU A 37 16.13 1.49 -18.79
N ILE A 38 17.42 1.79 -18.64
CA ILE A 38 18.49 0.83 -18.87
C ILE A 38 19.05 0.42 -17.51
N ALA A 39 18.90 -0.86 -17.18
CA ALA A 39 19.51 -1.48 -16.02
C ALA A 39 20.68 -2.38 -16.46
N ASN A 40 21.63 -2.61 -15.56
CA ASN A 40 22.75 -3.51 -15.80
C ASN A 40 22.50 -4.83 -15.05
N ALA A 41 22.74 -5.96 -15.72
CA ALA A 41 22.86 -7.24 -15.05
C ALA A 41 24.15 -7.20 -14.20
N LYS A 42 24.01 -7.11 -12.87
CA LYS A 42 25.14 -7.41 -11.99
C LYS A 42 25.33 -8.92 -12.01
N SER A 43 26.54 -9.35 -12.37
CA SER A 43 26.99 -10.75 -12.50
C SER A 43 26.92 -11.56 -11.19
N SER A 44 26.53 -10.94 -10.07
CA SER A 44 26.42 -11.60 -8.76
C SER A 44 25.28 -12.63 -8.66
N HIS A 45 24.39 -12.73 -9.64
CA HIS A 45 23.28 -13.70 -9.59
C HIS A 45 23.62 -15.10 -10.09
N TYR A 46 24.69 -15.29 -10.88
CA TYR A 46 25.12 -16.63 -11.29
C TYR A 46 25.67 -17.49 -10.12
N GLN A 47 25.94 -16.88 -8.96
CA GLN A 47 26.48 -17.59 -7.79
C GLN A 47 25.44 -18.00 -6.74
N LEU A 48 24.17 -17.59 -6.86
CA LEU A 48 23.17 -17.85 -5.81
C LEU A 48 22.39 -19.16 -5.97
N PHE A 49 22.40 -19.78 -7.15
CA PHE A 49 21.63 -21.01 -7.44
C PHE A 49 22.39 -22.08 -8.24
N GLY A 50 23.69 -21.90 -8.51
CA GLY A 50 24.50 -22.93 -9.15
C GLY A 50 25.20 -23.82 -8.11
N GLU A 51 24.91 -25.12 -8.10
CA GLU A 51 25.82 -26.08 -7.48
C GLU A 51 27.21 -25.96 -8.12
N PRO A 52 28.30 -26.14 -7.35
CA PRO A 52 29.66 -26.01 -7.86
C PRO A 52 30.03 -27.25 -8.67
N SER A 53 29.45 -27.40 -9.86
CA SER A 53 29.90 -28.39 -10.84
C SER A 53 30.91 -27.75 -11.78
N SER A 54 32.11 -28.31 -11.70
CA SER A 54 33.30 -28.13 -12.54
C SER A 54 33.10 -27.72 -14.00
N ASN A 55 33.97 -26.80 -14.43
CA ASN A 55 34.27 -26.41 -15.82
C ASN A 55 33.10 -25.89 -16.68
N SER A 56 32.87 -24.58 -16.64
CA SER A 56 32.29 -23.88 -17.79
C SER A 56 32.72 -22.42 -17.78
N HIS A 57 33.18 -21.96 -18.94
CA HIS A 57 33.61 -20.59 -19.26
C HIS A 57 32.91 -19.50 -18.44
N GLU A 58 33.74 -18.66 -17.81
CA GLU A 58 33.33 -17.45 -17.11
C GLU A 58 32.74 -16.46 -18.14
N CYS A 59 31.46 -16.66 -18.48
CA CYS A 59 30.77 -15.85 -19.47
C CYS A 59 30.42 -14.49 -18.85
N ARG A 60 31.38 -13.56 -18.90
CA ARG A 60 31.24 -12.14 -18.54
C ARG A 60 30.33 -11.39 -19.51
N TYR A 61 29.07 -11.79 -19.62
CA TYR A 61 28.08 -10.98 -20.29
C TYR A 61 27.62 -9.87 -19.35
N LYS A 62 28.22 -8.67 -19.49
CA LYS A 62 27.68 -7.42 -18.92
C LYS A 62 26.45 -7.03 -19.73
N ASN A 63 25.38 -7.82 -19.60
CA ASN A 63 24.16 -7.55 -20.31
C ASN A 63 23.46 -6.36 -19.66
N SER A 64 23.19 -5.34 -20.46
CA SER A 64 22.25 -4.30 -20.07
C SER A 64 20.88 -4.73 -20.55
N TYR A 65 19.81 -4.24 -19.95
CA TYR A 65 18.47 -4.55 -20.42
C TYR A 65 17.56 -3.32 -20.32
N ILE A 66 16.65 -3.23 -21.29
CA ILE A 66 15.64 -2.18 -21.35
C ILE A 66 14.41 -2.65 -20.59
N ILE A 67 13.96 -1.83 -19.64
CA ILE A 67 12.76 -2.08 -18.84
C ILE A 67 11.77 -0.97 -19.10
N ALA A 68 10.50 -1.33 -19.28
CA ALA A 68 9.40 -0.39 -19.23
C ALA A 68 8.74 -0.45 -17.87
N VAL A 69 8.70 0.68 -17.16
CA VAL A 69 7.97 0.87 -15.91
C VAL A 69 6.65 1.56 -16.23
N ASP A 70 5.53 0.99 -15.81
CA ASP A 70 4.22 1.63 -15.90
C ASP A 70 4.18 2.82 -14.93
N GLN A 71 4.08 4.04 -15.46
CA GLN A 71 4.15 5.26 -14.65
C GLN A 71 2.98 5.39 -13.68
N HIS A 72 1.80 4.88 -14.06
CA HIS A 72 0.60 4.97 -13.24
C HIS A 72 0.70 3.97 -12.10
N ALA A 73 0.94 2.70 -12.44
CA ALA A 73 1.07 1.62 -11.47
C ALA A 73 2.22 1.87 -10.47
N ALA A 74 3.34 2.41 -10.94
CA ALA A 74 4.46 2.79 -10.08
C ALA A 74 4.07 3.89 -9.08
N HIS A 75 3.42 4.96 -9.56
CA HIS A 75 3.01 6.04 -8.68
C HIS A 75 1.91 5.61 -7.71
N GLU A 76 0.96 4.77 -8.14
CA GLU A 76 -0.03 4.15 -7.25
C GLU A 76 0.64 3.37 -6.11
N ARG A 77 1.63 2.52 -6.41
CA ARG A 77 2.37 1.76 -5.40
C ARG A 77 3.08 2.68 -4.40
N ILE A 78 3.76 3.72 -4.88
CA ILE A 78 4.43 4.72 -4.02
C ILE A 78 3.41 5.36 -3.07
N LEU A 79 2.26 5.78 -3.60
CA LEU A 79 1.21 6.45 -2.81
C LEU A 79 0.56 5.51 -1.79
N VAL A 80 0.23 4.27 -2.15
CA VAL A 80 -0.36 3.30 -1.22
C VAL A 80 0.57 3.06 -0.04
N GLU A 81 1.85 2.76 -0.28
CA GLU A 81 2.80 2.52 0.81
C GLU A 81 3.06 3.79 1.65
N CYS A 82 2.99 4.97 1.04
CA CYS A 82 3.05 6.23 1.77
C CYS A 82 1.85 6.38 2.72
N PHE A 83 0.63 6.15 2.23
CA PHE A 83 -0.58 6.24 3.03
C PHE A 83 -0.65 5.17 4.13
N GLU A 84 -0.14 3.96 3.88
CA GLU A 84 0.00 2.93 4.91
C GLU A 84 0.91 3.40 6.06
N LYS A 85 2.07 4.00 5.72
CA LYS A 85 2.97 4.58 6.73
C LYS A 85 2.32 5.72 7.50
N GLU A 86 1.57 6.59 6.83
CA GLU A 86 0.77 7.65 7.49
C GLU A 86 -0.23 7.06 8.48
N CYS A 87 -0.94 5.99 8.09
CA CYS A 87 -1.92 5.31 8.94
C CYS A 87 -1.26 4.68 10.18
N LEU A 88 -0.18 3.93 9.99
CA LEU A 88 0.56 3.30 11.09
C LEU A 88 1.05 4.35 12.09
N ASN A 89 1.70 5.41 11.61
CA ASN A 89 2.17 6.51 12.45
C ASN A 89 1.02 7.16 13.22
N HIS A 90 -0.12 7.38 12.57
CA HIS A 90 -1.30 7.98 13.21
C HIS A 90 -1.83 7.12 14.36
N PHE A 91 -1.96 5.81 14.16
CA PHE A 91 -2.48 4.91 15.19
C PHE A 91 -1.46 4.62 16.31
N GLU A 92 -0.16 4.56 15.99
CA GLU A 92 0.90 4.42 16.99
C GLU A 92 1.00 5.65 17.89
N MET A 93 0.96 6.86 17.33
CA MET A 93 0.96 8.12 18.09
C MET A 93 -0.24 8.23 19.04
N SER A 94 -1.41 7.68 18.67
CA SER A 94 -2.61 7.64 19.51
C SER A 94 -2.47 6.75 20.76
N SER A 95 -1.50 5.83 20.75
CA SER A 95 -1.28 4.89 21.86
C SER A 95 -0.44 5.46 23.01
N ASN A 96 0.34 6.52 22.77
CA ASN A 96 1.19 7.16 23.79
C ASN A 96 0.39 8.11 24.70
N ARG A 97 0.45 7.90 26.03
CA ARG A 97 -0.34 8.67 27.02
C ARG A 97 0.05 10.14 27.15
N ALA A 98 1.31 10.49 26.89
CA ALA A 98 1.85 11.83 27.16
C ALA A 98 1.28 12.94 26.25
N THR A 99 0.62 12.58 25.13
CA THR A 99 0.09 13.52 24.13
C THR A 99 -1.45 13.58 24.10
N ARG A 100 -2.13 12.92 25.04
CA ARG A 100 -3.59 12.63 24.95
C ARG A 100 -4.50 13.86 25.00
N GLU A 101 -4.23 14.92 25.75
CA GLU A 101 -5.20 16.04 25.86
C GLU A 101 -5.05 17.10 24.76
N LEU A 102 -3.84 17.35 24.27
CA LEU A 102 -3.57 18.44 23.33
C LEU A 102 -3.79 18.07 21.83
N GLN A 103 -4.03 16.79 21.50
CA GLN A 103 -4.10 16.34 20.10
C GLN A 103 -5.36 15.55 19.69
N LEU A 104 -6.32 15.30 20.59
CA LEU A 104 -7.57 14.58 20.24
C LEU A 104 -8.30 15.21 19.04
N TRP A 105 -8.35 16.54 18.97
CA TRP A 105 -8.95 17.26 17.85
C TRP A 105 -8.21 17.07 16.51
N LYS A 106 -6.92 16.69 16.53
CA LYS A 106 -6.13 16.33 15.33
C LYS A 106 -6.38 14.89 14.85
N ILE A 107 -6.84 14.00 15.74
CA ILE A 107 -7.10 12.58 15.45
C ILE A 107 -8.45 12.40 14.75
N PHE A 108 -9.43 13.23 15.09
CA PHE A 108 -10.78 13.10 14.57
C PHE A 108 -11.02 13.89 13.29
N SER A 109 -11.61 13.24 12.30
CA SER A 109 -12.17 13.91 11.11
C SER A 109 -13.48 14.64 11.44
N ARG A 110 -14.05 15.34 10.44
CA ARG A 110 -15.37 15.98 10.56
C ARG A 110 -16.40 14.97 11.12
N LYS A 111 -17.36 15.46 11.92
CA LYS A 111 -18.49 14.65 12.37
C LYS A 111 -19.14 13.94 11.18
N ILE A 112 -19.32 12.64 11.29
CA ILE A 112 -20.05 11.80 10.33
C ILE A 112 -21.30 11.26 11.01
N SER A 113 -22.32 10.89 10.24
CA SER A 113 -23.47 10.15 10.75
C SER A 113 -23.66 8.90 9.89
N LEU A 114 -23.05 7.79 10.33
CA LEU A 114 -23.09 6.53 9.60
C LEU A 114 -23.82 5.47 10.42
N LYS A 115 -25.04 5.13 9.99
CA LYS A 115 -25.94 4.15 10.63
C LYS A 115 -25.58 2.69 10.30
N LEU A 116 -25.05 1.94 11.24
CA LEU A 116 -24.92 0.49 11.12
C LEU A 116 -26.19 -0.17 11.69
N SER A 117 -26.92 -0.93 10.89
CA SER A 117 -28.13 -1.65 11.37
C SER A 117 -27.76 -3.03 11.93
N ARG A 118 -28.57 -3.54 12.85
CA ARG A 118 -28.36 -4.88 13.44
C ARG A 118 -28.27 -5.99 12.40
N ARG A 119 -29.05 -5.88 11.33
CA ARG A 119 -29.02 -6.84 10.21
C ARG A 119 -27.67 -6.85 9.48
N SER A 120 -26.98 -5.71 9.42
CA SER A 120 -25.72 -5.56 8.68
C SER A 120 -24.49 -6.03 9.45
N VAL A 121 -24.49 -5.92 10.78
CA VAL A 121 -23.34 -6.21 11.65
C VAL A 121 -23.75 -6.90 12.96
N PRO A 122 -24.45 -8.06 12.89
CA PRO A 122 -25.09 -8.68 14.06
C PRO A 122 -24.11 -9.02 15.19
N ASP A 123 -22.88 -9.40 14.85
CA ASP A 123 -21.78 -9.69 15.78
C ASP A 123 -21.32 -8.45 16.56
N ILE A 124 -21.20 -7.30 15.89
CA ILE A 124 -20.88 -6.02 16.55
C ILE A 124 -22.00 -5.68 17.53
N PHE A 125 -23.27 -5.82 17.10
CA PHE A 125 -24.42 -5.57 17.96
C PHE A 125 -24.46 -6.47 19.17
N ASN A 126 -24.33 -7.79 18.99
CA ASN A 126 -24.38 -8.72 20.09
C ASN A 126 -23.28 -8.41 21.14
N SER A 127 -22.09 -8.02 20.70
CA SER A 127 -21.00 -7.61 21.59
C SER A 127 -21.32 -6.32 22.36
N VAL A 128 -21.89 -5.31 21.70
CA VAL A 128 -22.19 -3.99 22.29
C VAL A 128 -23.47 -3.99 23.12
N SER A 129 -24.49 -4.76 22.75
CA SER A 129 -25.75 -4.87 23.51
C SER A 129 -25.55 -5.51 24.88
N GLN A 130 -24.59 -6.42 25.00
CA GLN A 130 -24.22 -7.02 26.30
C GLN A 130 -23.43 -6.05 27.19
N GLU A 131 -22.61 -5.19 26.58
CA GLU A 131 -21.75 -4.25 27.29
C GLU A 131 -21.58 -2.95 26.49
N PRO A 132 -22.47 -1.95 26.65
CA PRO A 132 -22.45 -0.72 25.85
C PRO A 132 -21.18 0.13 26.05
N THR A 133 -20.52 0.00 27.20
CA THR A 133 -19.25 0.68 27.52
C THR A 133 -18.11 0.31 26.57
N LYS A 134 -18.20 -0.83 25.87
CA LYS A 134 -17.23 -1.25 24.84
C LYS A 134 -17.04 -0.22 23.73
N LEU A 135 -18.07 0.59 23.42
CA LEU A 135 -17.95 1.65 22.43
C LEU A 135 -16.89 2.70 22.82
N ARG A 136 -16.55 2.85 24.10
CA ARG A 136 -15.47 3.75 24.54
C ARG A 136 -14.09 3.28 24.09
N TRP A 137 -13.90 2.00 23.78
CA TRP A 137 -12.62 1.48 23.31
C TRP A 137 -12.27 1.97 21.90
N LEU A 138 -13.29 2.29 21.10
CA LEU A 138 -13.14 2.90 19.77
C LEU A 138 -12.33 4.20 19.82
N LEU A 139 -12.45 4.96 20.91
CA LEU A 139 -11.81 6.27 21.07
C LEU A 139 -10.28 6.18 21.00
N LYS A 140 -9.70 5.07 21.47
CA LYS A 140 -8.25 4.82 21.41
C LYS A 140 -7.71 4.82 19.98
N TYR A 141 -8.55 4.46 19.02
CA TYR A 141 -8.22 4.39 17.61
C TYR A 141 -8.87 5.53 16.82
N GLY A 142 -9.39 6.57 17.46
CA GLY A 142 -9.98 7.73 16.79
C GLY A 142 -11.38 7.51 16.23
N PHE A 143 -12.09 6.47 16.67
CA PHE A 143 -13.48 6.21 16.33
C PHE A 143 -14.40 6.60 17.49
N SER A 144 -15.61 7.07 17.18
CA SER A 144 -16.68 7.26 18.15
C SER A 144 -17.99 6.74 17.58
N ALA A 145 -18.76 6.03 18.41
CA ALA A 145 -20.07 5.55 18.04
C ALA A 145 -21.01 5.55 19.24
N ILE A 146 -22.30 5.71 18.96
CA ILE A 146 -23.38 5.66 19.94
C ILE A 146 -24.36 4.55 19.56
N LEU A 147 -24.91 3.86 20.57
CA LEU A 147 -25.97 2.88 20.38
C LEU A 147 -27.31 3.60 20.49
N ASP A 148 -28.14 3.51 19.44
CA ASP A 148 -29.52 3.93 19.47
C ASP A 148 -30.42 2.70 19.67
N CYS A 149 -31.16 2.71 20.79
CA CYS A 149 -32.03 1.63 21.23
C CYS A 149 -33.52 1.95 21.08
N ASN A 150 -33.89 2.78 20.10
CA ASN A 150 -35.30 3.06 19.82
C ASN A 150 -36.10 1.77 19.50
N SER A 151 -37.35 1.72 19.97
CA SER A 151 -38.22 0.53 20.07
C SER A 151 -38.55 -0.18 18.74
N MET A 152 -38.26 0.44 17.59
CA MET A 152 -38.56 -0.12 16.26
C MET A 152 -37.32 -0.64 15.51
N GLU A 153 -36.12 -0.12 15.77
CA GLU A 153 -34.88 -0.59 15.12
C GLU A 153 -33.63 -0.17 15.91
N GLN A 154 -32.93 -1.12 16.51
CA GLN A 154 -31.63 -0.86 17.16
C GLN A 154 -30.55 -0.58 16.11
N SER A 155 -29.81 0.52 16.28
CA SER A 155 -28.74 0.92 15.36
C SER A 155 -27.50 1.46 16.08
N ILE A 156 -26.34 1.36 15.44
CA ILE A 156 -25.09 1.96 15.92
C ILE A 156 -24.78 3.12 15.00
N PHE A 157 -24.73 4.33 15.54
CA PHE A 157 -24.34 5.52 14.78
C PHE A 157 -22.87 5.80 15.03
N VAL A 158 -22.06 5.66 13.98
CA VAL A 158 -20.68 6.13 14.00
C VAL A 158 -20.70 7.64 13.82
N THR A 159 -20.22 8.35 14.83
CA THR A 159 -20.25 9.81 14.90
C THR A 159 -18.91 10.43 14.50
N MET A 160 -17.81 9.70 14.67
CA MET A 160 -16.45 10.17 14.39
C MET A 160 -15.57 9.03 13.88
N ILE A 161 -14.72 9.32 12.90
CA ILE A 161 -13.72 8.40 12.35
C ILE A 161 -12.34 9.08 12.26
N PRO A 162 -11.24 8.31 12.24
CA PRO A 162 -9.88 8.86 12.11
C PRO A 162 -9.67 9.65 10.82
N ARG A 163 -8.87 10.73 10.87
CA ARG A 163 -8.54 11.54 9.68
C ARG A 163 -7.81 10.78 8.59
N VAL A 164 -7.06 9.76 8.96
CA VAL A 164 -6.33 8.91 8.00
C VAL A 164 -7.25 8.09 7.11
N ILE A 165 -8.52 7.90 7.50
CA ILE A 165 -9.51 7.22 6.67
C ILE A 165 -10.00 8.19 5.60
N PRO A 166 -9.70 7.92 4.30
CA PRO A 166 -10.15 8.77 3.22
C PRO A 166 -11.67 8.73 3.11
N GLN A 167 -12.29 9.90 3.00
CA GLN A 167 -13.72 10.03 2.73
C GLN A 167 -14.00 10.44 1.29
N SER A 168 -13.05 11.10 0.63
CA SER A 168 -13.17 11.51 -0.76
C SER A 168 -13.08 10.31 -1.69
N HIS A 169 -13.76 10.41 -2.85
CA HIS A 169 -13.69 9.44 -3.93
C HIS A 169 -14.08 7.99 -3.55
N SER A 170 -14.81 7.82 -2.45
CA SER A 170 -15.27 6.52 -1.95
C SER A 170 -16.80 6.48 -1.91
N SER A 171 -17.40 5.40 -2.40
CA SER A 171 -18.85 5.23 -2.28
C SER A 171 -19.25 5.09 -0.80
N GLU A 172 -20.40 5.63 -0.43
CA GLU A 172 -20.93 5.51 0.94
C GLU A 172 -21.05 4.04 1.38
N LYS A 173 -21.41 3.15 0.43
CA LYS A 173 -21.47 1.70 0.65
C LYS A 173 -20.11 1.12 1.04
N LEU A 174 -19.04 1.48 0.33
CA LEU A 174 -17.68 1.03 0.63
C LEU A 174 -17.21 1.58 1.98
N LEU A 175 -17.41 2.88 2.22
CA LEU A 175 -17.07 3.53 3.49
C LEU A 175 -17.76 2.82 4.67
N ARG A 176 -19.08 2.58 4.56
CA ARG A 176 -19.87 1.85 5.58
C ARG A 176 -19.33 0.46 5.84
N LYS A 177 -19.02 -0.30 4.80
CA LYS A 177 -18.43 -1.65 4.92
C LYS A 177 -17.09 -1.61 5.65
N ILE A 178 -16.23 -0.66 5.31
CA ILE A 178 -14.87 -0.56 5.87
C ILE A 178 -14.90 -0.06 7.31
N ILE A 179 -15.68 0.96 7.63
CA ILE A 179 -15.86 1.43 9.02
C ILE A 179 -16.44 0.32 9.90
N ALA A 180 -17.42 -0.44 9.41
CA ALA A 180 -17.92 -1.62 10.10
C ALA A 180 -16.83 -2.68 10.34
N SER A 181 -15.95 -2.91 9.35
CA SER A 181 -14.80 -3.81 9.48
C SER A 181 -13.82 -3.34 10.55
N CYS A 182 -13.48 -2.05 10.59
CA CYS A 182 -12.61 -1.48 11.63
C CYS A 182 -13.22 -1.64 13.03
N ILE A 183 -14.51 -1.32 13.20
CA ILE A 183 -15.20 -1.47 14.49
C ILE A 183 -15.21 -2.94 14.92
N ARG A 184 -15.51 -3.86 14.00
CA ARG A 184 -15.46 -5.31 14.25
C ARG A 184 -14.09 -5.74 14.76
N VAL A 185 -13.03 -5.36 14.05
CA VAL A 185 -11.64 -5.67 14.44
C VAL A 185 -11.33 -5.16 15.84
N ILE A 186 -11.67 -3.91 16.16
CA ILE A 186 -11.38 -3.29 17.45
C ILE A 186 -12.12 -4.00 18.59
N LEU A 187 -13.40 -4.33 18.38
CA LEU A 187 -14.24 -4.87 19.44
C LEU A 187 -14.06 -6.38 19.65
N LEU A 188 -13.73 -7.14 18.60
CA LEU A 188 -13.63 -8.60 18.67
C LEU A 188 -12.22 -9.12 18.97
N ASN A 189 -11.16 -8.33 18.77
CA ASN A 189 -9.77 -8.74 19.01
C ASN A 189 -9.15 -8.02 20.22
N ARG A 190 -9.94 -7.77 21.26
CA ARG A 190 -9.53 -6.96 22.44
C ARG A 190 -8.34 -7.53 23.21
N ASP A 191 -8.19 -8.85 23.20
CA ASP A 191 -7.17 -9.57 23.95
C ASP A 191 -5.83 -9.61 23.18
N GLU A 192 -5.81 -9.09 21.95
CA GLU A 192 -4.58 -8.92 21.17
C GLU A 192 -3.82 -7.64 21.56
N SER A 193 -2.55 -7.59 21.16
CA SER A 193 -1.71 -6.41 21.35
C SER A 193 -2.21 -5.21 20.52
N ASN A 194 -1.89 -4.00 20.97
CA ASN A 194 -2.20 -2.78 20.22
C ASN A 194 -1.66 -2.81 18.80
N VAL A 195 -0.45 -3.34 18.62
CA VAL A 195 0.21 -3.45 17.32
C VAL A 195 -0.60 -4.33 16.38
N SER A 196 -1.11 -5.45 16.88
CA SER A 196 -1.97 -6.36 16.11
C SER A 196 -3.27 -5.70 15.68
N ILE A 197 -3.98 -5.04 16.61
CA ILE A 197 -5.22 -4.32 16.29
C ILE A 197 -4.98 -3.21 15.26
N ILE A 198 -3.90 -2.44 15.40
CA ILE A 198 -3.53 -1.39 14.44
C ILE A 198 -3.26 -2.00 13.06
N HIS A 199 -2.56 -3.13 13.01
CA HIS A 199 -2.34 -3.86 11.76
C HIS A 199 -3.66 -4.26 11.12
N HIS A 200 -4.57 -4.87 11.86
CA HIS A 200 -5.89 -5.28 11.36
C HIS A 200 -6.74 -4.08 10.88
N ILE A 201 -6.71 -2.94 11.59
CA ILE A 201 -7.36 -1.71 11.13
C ILE A 201 -6.75 -1.26 9.80
N THR A 202 -5.41 -1.27 9.70
CA THR A 202 -4.69 -0.87 8.49
C THR A 202 -5.06 -1.76 7.30
N GLN A 203 -5.20 -3.07 7.51
CA GLN A 203 -5.71 -4.00 6.49
C GLN A 203 -7.16 -3.69 6.11
N ALA A 204 -8.02 -3.41 7.09
CA ALA A 204 -9.43 -3.10 6.84
C ALA A 204 -9.62 -1.85 5.98
N ILE A 205 -8.77 -0.83 6.14
CA ILE A 205 -8.84 0.43 5.37
C ILE A 205 -8.07 0.40 4.05
N HIS A 206 -7.25 -0.63 3.79
CA HIS A 206 -6.40 -0.73 2.60
C HIS A 206 -7.16 -0.42 1.29
N PRO A 207 -8.40 -0.91 1.06
CA PRO A 207 -9.13 -0.59 -0.17
C PRO A 207 -9.47 0.90 -0.35
N LEU A 208 -9.62 1.67 0.74
CA LEU A 208 -9.77 3.12 0.64
C LEU A 208 -8.45 3.80 0.29
N LEU A 209 -7.32 3.25 0.76
CA LEU A 209 -5.99 3.76 0.43
C LEU A 209 -5.66 3.52 -1.04
N GLU A 210 -5.99 2.34 -1.57
CA GLU A 210 -5.88 2.03 -3.00
C GLU A 210 -6.73 2.97 -3.84
N SER A 211 -8.02 3.15 -3.49
CA SER A 211 -8.89 4.11 -4.17
C SER A 211 -8.31 5.53 -4.13
N ARG A 212 -7.87 5.99 -2.96
CA ARG A 212 -7.24 7.30 -2.78
C ARG A 212 -5.96 7.45 -3.61
N ALA A 213 -5.15 6.40 -3.74
CA ALA A 213 -3.93 6.38 -4.54
C ALA A 213 -4.24 6.46 -6.04
N CYS A 214 -5.19 5.65 -6.53
CA CYS A 214 -5.60 5.66 -7.93
C CYS A 214 -6.03 7.05 -8.43
N HIS A 215 -6.78 7.78 -7.59
CA HIS A 215 -7.26 9.12 -7.93
C HIS A 215 -6.15 10.20 -7.89
N GLN A 216 -5.08 9.98 -7.13
CA GLN A 216 -3.95 10.93 -6.99
C GLN A 216 -2.73 10.56 -7.85
N ALA A 217 -2.67 9.32 -8.35
CA ALA A 217 -1.57 8.83 -9.14
C ALA A 217 -1.44 9.59 -10.48
N ILE A 218 -0.25 9.50 -11.08
CA ILE A 218 0.00 10.09 -12.39
C ILE A 218 -0.89 9.35 -13.38
N ARG A 219 -1.66 10.09 -14.19
CA ARG A 219 -2.58 9.47 -15.14
C ARG A 219 -1.83 8.93 -16.35
N PHE A 220 -2.39 7.91 -16.99
CA PHE A 220 -1.97 7.55 -18.34
C PHE A 220 -2.13 8.74 -19.29
N GLY A 221 -1.15 8.93 -20.16
CA GLY A 221 -1.13 10.07 -21.10
C GLY A 221 -0.50 11.34 -20.53
N SER A 222 -0.20 11.41 -19.23
CA SER A 222 0.51 12.54 -18.63
C SER A 222 1.97 12.57 -19.10
N LYS A 223 2.41 13.69 -19.68
CA LYS A 223 3.81 13.89 -20.07
C LYS A 223 4.66 14.16 -18.83
N LEU A 224 5.75 13.41 -18.66
CA LEU A 224 6.71 13.58 -17.58
C LEU A 224 8.01 14.15 -18.13
N ASN A 225 8.61 15.12 -17.41
CA ASN A 225 9.96 15.54 -17.68
C ASN A 225 10.97 14.56 -17.06
N LYS A 226 12.25 14.67 -17.45
CA LYS A 226 13.31 13.75 -17.00
C LYS A 226 13.44 13.70 -15.47
N LYS A 227 13.42 14.85 -14.79
CA LYS A 227 13.51 14.93 -13.32
C LYS A 227 12.33 14.23 -12.63
N GLN A 228 11.11 14.37 -13.17
CA GLN A 228 9.93 13.69 -12.64
C GLN A 228 10.03 12.18 -12.78
N MET A 229 10.51 11.70 -13.93
CA MET A 229 10.73 10.27 -14.14
C MET A 229 11.80 9.71 -13.19
N GLU A 230 12.96 10.38 -13.08
CA GLU A 230 14.04 9.99 -12.16
C GLU A 230 13.55 9.94 -10.71
N LYS A 231 12.82 10.97 -10.27
CA LYS A 231 12.23 11.01 -8.94
C LYS A 231 11.30 9.81 -8.70
N LEU A 232 10.42 9.51 -9.65
CA LEU A 232 9.46 8.41 -9.54
C LEU A 232 10.17 7.06 -9.42
N ILE A 233 11.24 6.82 -10.19
CA ILE A 233 12.03 5.58 -10.07
C ILE A 233 12.74 5.49 -8.71
N ILE A 234 13.31 6.60 -8.22
CA ILE A 234 13.94 6.64 -6.89
C ILE A 234 12.92 6.35 -5.80
N GLU A 235 11.75 6.98 -5.84
CA GLU A 235 10.66 6.75 -4.88
C GLU A 235 10.14 5.32 -4.95
N LEU A 236 9.96 4.76 -6.16
CA LEU A 236 9.59 3.37 -6.34
C LEU A 236 10.62 2.43 -5.70
N SER A 237 11.92 2.69 -5.89
CA SER A 237 13.01 1.89 -5.27
C SER A 237 13.06 1.97 -3.73
N ARG A 238 12.23 2.81 -3.09
CA ARG A 238 12.10 2.88 -1.62
C ARG A 238 10.87 2.14 -1.11
N CYS A 239 10.01 1.65 -2.01
CA CYS A 239 8.88 0.82 -1.67
C CYS A 239 9.34 -0.56 -1.19
N ARG A 240 8.53 -1.19 -0.33
CA ARG A 240 8.72 -2.57 0.15
C ARG A 240 8.52 -3.57 -0.99
N ILE A 241 7.55 -3.33 -1.86
CA ILE A 241 7.20 -4.22 -2.99
C ILE A 241 7.14 -3.46 -4.32
N PRO A 242 8.28 -2.92 -4.81
CA PRO A 242 8.31 -2.01 -5.96
C PRO A 242 7.87 -2.67 -7.29
N PHE A 243 8.02 -3.98 -7.41
CA PHE A 243 7.73 -4.72 -8.64
C PHE A 243 6.29 -5.20 -8.76
N GLN A 244 5.44 -4.89 -7.78
CA GLN A 244 4.02 -5.21 -7.78
C GLN A 244 3.21 -3.92 -7.62
N CYS A 245 2.25 -3.66 -8.52
CA CYS A 245 1.33 -2.54 -8.39
C CYS A 245 0.37 -2.75 -7.21
N ALA A 246 -0.38 -1.72 -6.82
CA ALA A 246 -1.36 -1.79 -5.72
C ALA A 246 -2.29 -3.00 -5.85
N HIS A 247 -2.74 -3.29 -7.08
CA HIS A 247 -3.70 -4.35 -7.41
C HIS A 247 -3.06 -5.72 -7.73
N GLY A 248 -1.75 -5.89 -7.50
CA GLY A 248 -1.08 -7.18 -7.60
C GLY A 248 -0.41 -7.53 -8.94
N ARG A 249 -0.52 -6.67 -9.97
CA ARG A 249 0.13 -6.87 -11.28
C ARG A 249 1.60 -6.40 -11.27
N PRO A 250 2.46 -6.85 -12.20
CA PRO A 250 3.82 -6.33 -12.32
C PRO A 250 3.84 -4.81 -12.59
N THR A 251 4.72 -4.07 -11.88
CA THR A 251 4.91 -2.62 -12.11
C THR A 251 5.77 -2.33 -13.34
N CYS A 252 6.56 -3.31 -13.77
CA CYS A 252 7.50 -3.17 -14.88
C CYS A 252 7.63 -4.47 -15.67
N THR A 253 8.09 -4.36 -16.91
CA THR A 253 8.37 -5.50 -17.79
C THR A 253 9.70 -5.32 -18.51
N LEU A 254 10.39 -6.43 -18.77
CA LEU A 254 11.50 -6.48 -19.71
C LEU A 254 10.99 -6.15 -21.12
N ILE A 255 11.74 -5.31 -21.83
CA ILE A 255 11.51 -4.98 -23.24
C ILE A 255 12.51 -5.72 -24.12
N LYS A 256 13.79 -5.68 -23.76
CA LYS A 256 14.87 -6.29 -24.54
C LYS A 256 16.15 -6.41 -23.71
N ILE A 257 16.84 -7.55 -23.84
CA ILE A 257 18.24 -7.70 -23.46
C ILE A 257 19.14 -7.03 -24.50
N ILE A 258 20.06 -6.18 -24.01
CA ILE A 258 21.13 -5.56 -24.77
C ILE A 258 22.41 -6.34 -24.47
N ASP A 259 22.82 -7.17 -25.41
CA ASP A 259 24.16 -7.74 -25.39
C ASP A 259 25.15 -6.63 -25.75
N LYS A 260 26.19 -6.47 -24.92
CA LYS A 260 27.37 -5.70 -25.31
C LYS A 260 28.24 -6.57 -26.22
N GLU A 261 27.76 -6.91 -27.40
CA GLU A 261 28.62 -7.46 -28.44
C GLU A 261 29.06 -6.33 -29.38
N HIS A 262 30.35 -5.99 -29.27
CA HIS A 262 31.19 -5.25 -30.21
C HIS A 262 30.97 -3.72 -30.29
N ASP A 263 31.74 -2.98 -29.49
CA ASP A 263 32.42 -1.75 -29.95
C ASP A 263 33.83 -2.14 -30.42
#